data_AF-A0A8T3XBI9-F1
#
_entry.id   AF-A0A8T3XBI9-F1
#
_cell.length_a   1.000
_cell.length_b   1.000
_cell.length_c   1.000
_cell.angle_alpha   90.00
_cell.angle_beta   90.00
_cell.angle_gamma   90.00
#
_symmetry.space_group_name_H-M   'P 1'
#
loop_
_entity.id
_entity.type
_entity.pdbx_description
1 polymer ?
#
loop_
_entity_poly.entity_id
_entity_poly.type
_entity_poly.pdbx_seq_one_letter_code
_entity_poly.pdbx_strand_id
1 'polypeptide(L)'
;MTNNLKISKKKVNKIAVNILIIFLSVFIILPLVNAAASFAVNSFSCTPTEVSINGDFSCTAQIINNGDAAGSVSVATLYADSNNWLEQSTYAQASGVSVDPGQTTEVTFSGLRATKSGGSSRSYSRRKY
;
A
#
# COMPACT_ATOMS: atom_id res chain seq x y z
N MET A 1 58.73 0.86 43.16
CA MET A 1 57.43 0.70 43.86
C MET A 1 56.36 0.40 42.81
N THR A 2 55.98 -0.87 42.64
CA THR A 2 55.00 -1.32 41.64
C THR A 2 53.67 -1.62 42.33
N ASN A 3 52.70 -0.70 42.19
CA ASN A 3 51.34 -0.85 42.73
C ASN A 3 50.56 -1.85 41.86
N ASN A 4 50.41 -3.08 42.36
CA ASN A 4 49.52 -4.07 41.74
C ASN A 4 48.06 -3.75 42.09
N LEU A 5 47.34 -3.17 41.13
CA LEU A 5 45.92 -2.91 41.22
C LEU A 5 45.15 -4.23 41.13
N LYS A 6 44.86 -4.85 42.28
CA LYS A 6 44.10 -6.10 42.37
C LYS A 6 42.61 -5.81 42.12
N ILE A 7 42.22 -5.69 40.85
CA ILE A 7 40.83 -5.50 40.45
C ILE A 7 40.04 -6.77 40.82
N SER A 8 39.10 -6.63 41.75
CA SER A 8 38.27 -7.73 42.25
C SER A 8 37.30 -8.22 41.16
N LYS A 9 37.40 -9.51 40.78
CA LYS A 9 36.52 -10.19 39.81
C LYS A 9 35.02 -9.98 40.11
N LYS A 10 34.64 -9.79 41.37
CA LYS A 10 33.26 -9.52 41.81
C LYS A 10 32.73 -8.15 41.33
N LYS A 11 33.62 -7.16 41.18
CA LYS A 11 33.28 -5.81 40.68
C LYS A 11 33.09 -5.82 39.16
N VAL A 12 33.88 -6.63 38.45
CA VAL A 12 33.77 -6.84 36.99
C VAL A 12 32.42 -7.48 36.62
N ASN A 13 31.98 -8.51 37.35
CA ASN A 13 30.69 -9.16 37.08
C ASN A 13 29.49 -8.23 37.31
N LYS A 14 29.54 -7.34 38.31
CA LYS A 14 28.47 -6.35 38.53
C LYS A 14 28.38 -5.31 37.41
N ILE A 15 29.53 -4.87 36.89
CA ILE A 15 29.58 -3.92 35.76
C ILE A 15 29.05 -4.59 34.49
N ALA A 16 29.45 -5.84 34.22
CA ALA A 16 28.97 -6.60 33.07
C ALA A 16 27.44 -6.82 33.12
N VAL A 17 26.90 -7.15 34.30
CA VAL A 17 25.45 -7.30 34.50
C VAL A 17 24.70 -5.98 34.30
N ASN A 18 25.22 -4.86 34.81
CA ASN A 18 24.58 -3.56 34.61
C ASN A 18 24.61 -3.11 33.15
N ILE A 19 25.70 -3.36 32.41
CA ILE A 19 25.77 -3.06 30.97
C ILE A 19 24.77 -3.93 30.19
N LEU A 20 24.67 -5.23 30.52
CA LEU A 20 23.70 -6.13 29.90
C LEU A 20 22.25 -5.65 30.11
N ILE A 21 21.91 -5.20 31.33
CA ILE A 21 20.57 -4.67 31.65
C ILE A 21 20.28 -3.39 30.88
N ILE A 22 21.24 -2.47 30.76
CA ILE A 22 21.07 -1.25 29.98
C ILE A 22 20.84 -1.58 28.50
N PHE A 23 21.65 -2.49 27.92
CA PHE A 23 21.50 -2.91 26.53
C PHE A 23 20.13 -3.57 26.29
N LEU A 24 19.66 -4.40 27.22
CA LEU A 24 18.34 -5.02 27.17
C LEU A 24 17.22 -3.97 27.26
N SER A 25 17.36 -2.96 28.12
CA SER A 25 16.38 -1.88 28.24
C SER A 25 16.28 -1.02 26.98
N VAL A 26 17.41 -0.69 26.34
CA VAL A 26 17.42 0.07 25.07
C VAL A 26 16.73 -0.71 23.95
N PHE A 27 16.86 -2.03 23.94
CA PHE A 27 16.18 -2.89 22.96
C PHE A 27 14.66 -2.98 23.17
N ILE A 28 14.17 -2.80 24.41
CA ILE A 28 12.73 -2.84 24.75
C ILE A 28 12.01 -1.53 24.38
N ILE A 29 12.73 -0.40 24.33
CA ILE A 29 12.13 0.93 24.05
C ILE A 29 12.18 1.28 22.55
N LEU A 30 12.72 0.41 21.69
CA LEU A 30 12.65 0.62 20.25
C LEU A 30 11.17 0.67 19.83
N PRO A 31 10.68 1.78 19.23
CA PRO A 31 9.35 1.78 18.68
C PRO A 31 9.32 0.70 17.60
N LEU A 32 8.47 -0.30 17.79
CA LEU A 32 8.08 -1.23 16.74
C LEU A 32 7.48 -0.36 15.62
N VAL A 33 8.27 -0.05 14.61
CA VAL A 33 7.79 0.64 13.41
C VAL A 33 6.86 -0.36 12.73
N ASN A 34 5.55 -0.17 12.91
CA ASN A 34 4.55 -1.01 12.26
C ASN A 34 4.56 -0.67 10.78
N ALA A 35 5.34 -1.45 10.01
CA ALA A 35 5.35 -1.34 8.57
C ALA A 35 3.99 -1.77 8.01
N ALA A 36 3.41 -0.95 7.14
CA ALA A 36 2.10 -1.15 6.55
C ALA A 36 2.12 -0.82 5.06
N ALA A 37 1.41 -1.62 4.26
CA ALA A 37 1.18 -1.31 2.85
C ALA A 37 0.22 -0.12 2.72
N SER A 38 0.47 0.77 1.76
CA SER A 38 -0.37 1.94 1.49
C SER A 38 -0.58 2.09 -0.01
N PHE A 39 -1.78 1.75 -0.49
CA PHE A 39 -2.07 1.73 -1.92
C PHE A 39 -2.67 3.04 -2.41
N ALA A 40 -2.19 3.50 -3.55
CA ALA A 40 -2.75 4.63 -4.28
C ALA A 40 -2.84 4.31 -5.77
N VAL A 41 -3.81 4.90 -6.46
CA VAL A 41 -3.86 4.85 -7.93
C VAL A 41 -2.85 5.85 -8.46
N ASN A 42 -1.85 5.36 -9.20
CA ASN A 42 -0.82 6.17 -9.84
C ASN A 42 -1.30 6.73 -11.19
N SER A 43 -1.94 5.88 -11.99
CA SER A 43 -2.49 6.26 -13.29
C SER A 43 -3.76 5.48 -13.61
N PHE A 44 -4.59 6.04 -14.49
CA PHE A 44 -5.81 5.42 -14.95
C PHE A 44 -6.10 5.82 -16.40
N SER A 45 -6.42 4.83 -17.23
CA SER A 45 -6.75 5.02 -18.63
C SER A 45 -7.87 4.09 -19.04
N CYS A 46 -8.69 4.51 -20.01
CA CYS A 46 -9.74 3.69 -20.60
C CYS A 46 -9.63 3.73 -22.12
N THR A 47 -9.82 2.58 -22.74
CA THR A 47 -9.87 2.41 -24.18
C THR A 47 -11.16 1.67 -24.56
N PRO A 48 -11.91 2.16 -25.57
CA PRO A 48 -11.74 3.45 -26.23
C PRO A 48 -12.29 4.62 -25.39
N THR A 49 -11.80 5.84 -25.68
CA THR A 49 -12.24 7.08 -25.00
C THR A 49 -13.68 7.43 -25.33
N GLU A 50 -14.12 7.09 -26.54
CA GLU A 50 -15.48 7.18 -27.02
C GLU A 50 -15.86 5.85 -27.68
N VAL A 51 -16.97 5.26 -27.25
CA VAL A 51 -17.53 4.03 -27.83
C VAL A 51 -19.01 4.28 -28.04
N SER A 52 -19.57 3.65 -29.07
CA SER A 52 -21.03 3.58 -29.23
C SER A 52 -21.66 2.96 -27.98
N ILE A 53 -22.94 3.28 -27.75
CA ILE A 53 -23.76 2.60 -26.76
C ILE A 53 -23.62 1.08 -26.93
N ASN A 54 -23.47 0.35 -25.82
CA ASN A 54 -23.20 -1.10 -25.79
C ASN A 54 -21.87 -1.53 -26.42
N GLY A 55 -20.94 -0.59 -26.63
CA GLY A 55 -19.58 -0.91 -27.02
C GLY A 55 -18.76 -1.42 -25.84
N ASP A 56 -17.80 -2.30 -26.13
CA ASP A 56 -16.82 -2.77 -25.16
C ASP A 56 -15.96 -1.61 -24.65
N PHE A 57 -15.68 -1.61 -23.35
CA PHE A 57 -14.65 -0.76 -22.76
C PHE A 57 -13.66 -1.60 -21.97
N SER A 58 -12.43 -1.08 -21.90
CA SER A 58 -11.40 -1.59 -21.02
C SER A 58 -10.72 -0.44 -20.31
N CYS A 59 -10.71 -0.45 -18.99
CA CYS A 59 -10.01 0.52 -18.17
C CYS A 59 -8.91 -0.15 -17.37
N THR A 60 -7.71 0.44 -17.37
CA THR A 60 -6.58 -0.04 -16.58
C THR A 60 -6.23 1.01 -15.54
N ALA A 61 -6.18 0.58 -14.28
CA ALA A 61 -5.67 1.35 -13.15
C ALA A 61 -4.29 0.81 -12.78
N GLN A 62 -3.28 1.68 -12.75
CA GLN A 62 -2.00 1.36 -12.13
C GLN A 62 -2.05 1.75 -10.66
N ILE A 63 -1.74 0.80 -9.78
CA ILE A 63 -1.77 0.95 -8.33
C ILE A 63 -0.34 0.86 -7.82
N ILE A 64 0.10 1.85 -7.05
CA ILE A 64 1.41 1.89 -6.41
C ILE A 64 1.27 1.61 -4.91
N ASN A 65 2.20 0.84 -4.35
CA ASN A 65 2.36 0.72 -2.90
C ASN A 65 3.35 1.78 -2.38
N ASN A 66 2.83 2.84 -1.79
CA ASN A 66 3.61 3.90 -1.12
C ASN A 66 3.88 3.60 0.37
N GLY A 67 3.47 2.42 0.84
CA GLY A 67 3.74 1.97 2.21
C GLY A 67 5.17 1.49 2.38
N ASP A 68 5.48 1.06 3.60
CA ASP A 68 6.78 0.54 4.04
C ASP A 68 6.77 -0.99 4.24
N ALA A 69 5.63 -1.65 3.98
CA ALA A 69 5.52 -3.12 3.90
C ALA A 69 4.90 -3.57 2.58
N ALA A 70 5.20 -4.81 2.19
CA ALA A 70 4.48 -5.50 1.12
C ALA A 70 3.02 -5.75 1.54
N GLY A 71 2.11 -5.72 0.58
CA GLY A 71 0.70 -6.02 0.81
C GLY A 71 0.01 -6.39 -0.49
N SER A 72 -1.22 -6.90 -0.40
CA SER A 72 -1.99 -7.28 -1.59
C SER A 72 -3.17 -6.34 -1.83
N VAL A 73 -3.39 -5.96 -3.09
CA VAL A 73 -4.61 -5.26 -3.49
C VAL A 73 -5.76 -6.27 -3.52
N SER A 74 -6.60 -6.23 -2.49
CA SER A 74 -7.71 -7.17 -2.31
C SER A 74 -8.81 -6.96 -3.34
N VAL A 75 -9.41 -5.75 -3.38
CA VAL A 75 -10.45 -5.37 -4.33
C VAL A 75 -10.24 -3.93 -4.75
N ALA A 76 -10.21 -3.68 -6.06
CA ALA A 76 -10.33 -2.36 -6.65
C ALA A 76 -11.73 -2.24 -7.28
N THR A 77 -12.38 -1.10 -7.11
CA THR A 77 -13.73 -0.87 -7.64
C THR A 77 -13.73 0.35 -8.53
N LEU A 78 -14.17 0.17 -9.78
CA LEU A 78 -14.47 1.23 -10.72
C LEU A 78 -15.93 1.67 -10.53
N TYR A 79 -16.15 2.98 -10.45
CA TYR A 79 -17.47 3.60 -10.30
C TYR A 79 -17.84 4.38 -11.56
N ALA A 80 -19.13 4.40 -11.88
CA ALA A 80 -19.65 5.28 -12.92
C ALA A 80 -19.49 6.75 -12.54
N ASP A 81 -19.17 7.61 -13.51
CA ASP A 81 -19.20 9.06 -13.29
C ASP A 81 -20.64 9.61 -13.38
N SER A 82 -20.77 10.94 -13.27
CA SER A 82 -22.07 11.63 -13.37
C SER A 82 -22.81 11.42 -14.70
N ASN A 83 -22.10 11.02 -15.76
CA ASN A 83 -22.67 10.74 -17.08
C ASN A 83 -23.18 9.29 -17.20
N ASN A 84 -22.96 8.47 -16.17
CA ASN A 84 -23.40 7.08 -16.07
C ASN A 84 -23.05 6.26 -17.32
N TRP A 85 -21.79 6.34 -17.77
CA TRP A 85 -21.34 5.70 -19.00
C TRP A 85 -21.09 4.19 -18.87
N LEU A 86 -21.16 3.64 -17.66
CA LEU A 86 -20.97 2.22 -17.37
C LEU A 86 -22.33 1.49 -17.35
N GLU A 87 -22.42 0.30 -17.93
CA GLU A 87 -23.62 -0.55 -17.87
C GLU A 87 -24.02 -0.87 -16.42
N GLN A 88 -23.02 -1.14 -15.57
CA GLN A 88 -23.20 -1.37 -14.14
C GLN A 88 -22.73 -0.14 -13.34
N SER A 89 -23.36 0.09 -12.19
CA SER A 89 -22.97 1.17 -11.29
C SER A 89 -21.56 1.00 -10.71
N THR A 90 -21.08 -0.24 -10.62
CA THR A 90 -19.75 -0.58 -10.11
C THR A 90 -19.16 -1.83 -10.78
N TYR A 91 -17.85 -1.80 -11.08
CA TYR A 91 -17.08 -2.99 -11.48
C TYR A 91 -16.00 -3.24 -10.43
N ALA A 92 -16.11 -4.34 -9.69
CA ALA A 92 -15.10 -4.75 -8.72
C ALA A 92 -14.15 -5.77 -9.37
N GLN A 93 -12.85 -5.57 -9.19
CA GLN A 93 -11.82 -6.48 -9.65
C GLN A 93 -10.78 -6.70 -8.55
N ALA A 94 -10.51 -7.96 -8.25
CA ALA A 94 -9.43 -8.34 -7.37
C ALA A 94 -8.14 -8.48 -8.18
N SER A 95 -7.03 -7.91 -7.68
CA SER A 95 -5.71 -8.26 -8.20
C SER A 95 -5.20 -9.51 -7.50
N GLY A 96 -5.30 -9.54 -6.16
CA GLY A 96 -4.72 -10.60 -5.33
C GLY A 96 -3.18 -10.61 -5.31
N VAL A 97 -2.54 -9.78 -6.14
CA VAL A 97 -1.08 -9.68 -6.25
C VAL A 97 -0.51 -8.92 -5.05
N SER A 98 0.54 -9.49 -4.46
CA SER A 98 1.35 -8.79 -3.47
C SER A 98 2.31 -7.82 -4.15
N VAL A 99 2.37 -6.59 -3.66
CA VAL A 99 3.16 -5.50 -4.22
C VAL A 99 4.09 -4.98 -3.14
N ASP A 100 5.39 -5.02 -3.42
CA ASP A 100 6.41 -4.49 -2.52
C ASP A 100 6.38 -2.94 -2.46
N PRO A 101 6.94 -2.34 -1.39
CA PRO A 101 7.12 -0.89 -1.29
C PRO A 101 7.77 -0.28 -2.54
N GLY A 102 7.15 0.78 -3.07
CA GLY A 102 7.59 1.49 -4.28
C GLY A 102 7.26 0.79 -5.60
N GLN A 103 6.70 -0.42 -5.57
CA GLN A 103 6.31 -1.15 -6.79
C GLN A 103 4.88 -0.83 -7.22
N THR A 104 4.58 -1.13 -8.48
CA THR A 104 3.27 -0.95 -9.09
C THR A 104 2.68 -2.25 -9.59
N THR A 105 1.37 -2.38 -9.53
CA THR A 105 0.58 -3.42 -10.20
C THR A 105 -0.51 -2.81 -11.05
N GLU A 106 -1.02 -3.55 -12.03
CA GLU A 106 -2.14 -3.12 -12.87
C GLU A 106 -3.41 -3.91 -12.54
N VAL A 107 -4.54 -3.23 -12.61
CA VAL A 107 -5.88 -3.84 -12.52
C VAL A 107 -6.69 -3.38 -13.71
N THR A 108 -7.17 -4.36 -14.48
CA THR A 108 -7.99 -4.11 -15.67
C THR A 108 -9.46 -4.43 -15.39
N PHE A 109 -10.31 -3.46 -15.70
CA PHE A 109 -11.76 -3.54 -15.67
C PHE A 109 -12.27 -3.62 -17.09
N SER A 110 -13.15 -4.58 -17.39
CA SER A 110 -13.75 -4.74 -18.70
C SER A 110 -15.26 -4.92 -18.59
N GLY A 111 -16.00 -4.42 -19.57
CA GLY A 111 -17.45 -4.50 -19.62
C GLY A 111 -18.03 -3.75 -20.81
N LEU A 112 -19.34 -3.46 -20.76
CA LEU A 112 -20.05 -2.68 -21.78
C LEU A 112 -20.40 -1.28 -21.26
N ARG A 113 -20.50 -0.30 -22.17
CA ARG A 113 -20.98 1.06 -21.84
C ARG A 113 -22.50 1.17 -21.81
N ALA A 114 -23.03 1.88 -20.81
CA ALA A 114 -24.45 2.23 -20.71
C ALA A 114 -24.86 3.30 -21.74
N THR A 115 -26.16 3.32 -22.01
CA THR A 115 -26.95 4.02 -23.05
C THR A 115 -26.83 5.55 -23.19
N LYS A 116 -25.78 6.19 -22.64
CA LYS A 116 -25.54 7.62 -22.79
C LYS A 116 -24.06 7.90 -23.10
N SER A 117 -23.80 8.53 -24.24
CA SER A 117 -22.45 8.99 -24.60
C SER A 117 -21.99 10.06 -23.60
N GLY A 118 -21.20 9.65 -22.61
CA GLY A 118 -20.67 10.53 -21.56
C GLY A 118 -19.20 10.84 -21.80
N GLY A 119 -18.89 12.13 -21.99
CA GLY A 119 -17.52 12.64 -22.04
C GLY A 119 -16.79 12.39 -20.71
N SER A 120 -15.49 12.09 -20.80
CA SER A 120 -14.65 11.64 -19.68
C SER A 120 -14.42 12.73 -18.62
N SER A 121 -15.37 12.96 -17.73
CA SER A 121 -15.23 13.91 -16.61
C SER A 121 -14.79 13.18 -15.35
N ARG A 122 -13.48 13.16 -15.12
CA ARG A 122 -12.79 12.51 -13.99
C ARG A 122 -13.40 12.96 -12.65
N SER A 123 -14.01 12.04 -11.90
CA SER A 123 -14.40 12.27 -10.51
C SER A 123 -14.01 11.06 -9.66
N TYR A 124 -13.02 11.23 -8.77
CA TYR A 124 -12.55 10.20 -7.85
C TYR A 124 -12.91 10.59 -6.41
N SER A 125 -13.62 9.71 -5.70
CA SER A 125 -13.91 9.85 -4.26
C SER A 125 -13.01 8.91 -3.47
N ARG A 126 -12.15 9.45 -2.60
CA ARG A 126 -11.38 8.68 -1.61
C ARG A 126 -12.28 8.34 -0.42
N ARG A 127 -12.47 7.06 -0.11
CA ARG A 127 -12.76 6.65 1.27
C ARG A 127 -11.46 6.22 1.93
N LYS A 128 -11.07 6.95 2.98
CA LYS A 128 -10.06 6.51 3.94
C LYS A 128 -10.73 5.46 4.84
N TYR A 129 -10.10 4.30 4.98
CA TYR A 129 -10.31 3.41 6.13
C TYR A 129 -9.03 3.46 6.96
#